data_AF-A0A484KRW7-F1
#
_entry.id   AF-A0A484KRW7-F1
#
_cell.length_a   1.000
_cell.length_b   1.000
_cell.length_c   1.000
_cell.angle_alpha   90.00
_cell.angle_beta   90.00
_cell.angle_gamma   90.00
#
_symmetry.space_group_name_H-M   'P 1'
#
loop_
_entity.id
_entity.type
_entity.pdbx_description
1 polymer ?
#
loop_
_entity_poly.entity_id
_entity_poly.type
_entity_poly.pdbx_seq_one_letter_code
_entity_poly.pdbx_strand_id
1 'polypeptide(L)'
;MVSLDSTNYSIWKIRIEDYLCSKDLLDPILYKERPIGVDEKAWTTLNRKAIASIRQYVSLSVLQHVANETNAFEMWKKLESMYERNNAMGKASLIRKLVKLQYKDGDSIVVHTNEDELQALLLLSSVPDSWDTLVVSLSNSAPDGNMTMEMVKAS
;
A
#
# COMPACT_ATOMS: atom_id res chain seq x y z
N MET A 1 -11.45 14.37 4.50
CA MET A 1 -10.16 13.66 4.31
C MET A 1 -10.41 12.17 4.55
N VAL A 2 -9.81 11.29 3.76
CA VAL A 2 -10.06 9.83 3.82
C VAL A 2 -9.29 9.23 5.00
N SER A 3 -9.91 8.30 5.73
CA SER A 3 -9.31 7.62 6.87
C SER A 3 -8.42 6.45 6.41
N LEU A 4 -7.29 6.21 7.08
CA LEU A 4 -6.35 5.14 6.74
C LEU A 4 -6.98 3.74 6.88
N ASP A 5 -6.92 2.94 5.82
CA ASP A 5 -7.31 1.53 5.76
C ASP A 5 -6.22 0.67 5.09
N SER A 6 -6.46 -0.65 4.96
CA SER A 6 -5.52 -1.62 4.39
C SER A 6 -5.13 -1.39 2.92
N THR A 7 -5.87 -0.56 2.20
CA THR A 7 -5.77 -0.41 0.73
C THR A 7 -5.27 0.97 0.30
N ASN A 8 -5.42 1.98 1.15
CA ASN A 8 -5.22 3.37 0.75
C ASN A 8 -3.95 4.03 1.28
N TYR A 9 -3.04 3.27 1.91
CA TYR A 9 -1.87 3.80 2.61
C TYR A 9 -1.01 4.75 1.77
N SER A 10 -0.69 4.41 0.51
CA SER A 10 0.17 5.25 -0.34
C SER A 10 -0.42 6.65 -0.57
N ILE A 11 -1.73 6.72 -0.82
CA ILE A 11 -2.44 7.99 -1.03
C ILE A 11 -2.63 8.73 0.30
N TRP A 12 -2.95 7.99 1.36
CA TRP A 12 -3.11 8.53 2.70
C TRP A 12 -1.82 9.19 3.19
N LYS A 13 -0.66 8.53 2.99
CA LYS A 13 0.66 9.02 3.41
C LYS A 13 0.94 10.41 2.84
N ILE A 14 0.83 10.56 1.52
CA ILE A 14 1.05 11.83 0.81
C ILE A 14 0.15 12.93 1.37
N ARG A 15 -1.16 12.63 1.53
CA ARG A 15 -2.13 13.62 2.02
C ARG A 15 -1.85 14.07 3.45
N ILE A 16 -1.33 13.19 4.30
CA ILE A 16 -0.99 13.54 5.68
C ILE A 16 0.31 14.33 5.76
N GLU A 17 1.32 13.97 4.96
CA GLU A 17 2.56 14.75 4.86
C GLU A 17 2.26 16.18 4.39
N ASP A 18 1.44 16.35 3.34
CA ASP A 18 1.00 17.65 2.85
C ASP A 18 0.21 18.44 3.91
N TYR A 19 -0.71 17.75 4.61
CA TYR A 19 -1.49 18.37 5.68
C TYR A 19 -0.60 18.85 6.84
N LEU A 20 0.32 18.01 7.31
CA LEU A 20 1.26 18.36 8.38
C LEU A 20 2.18 19.50 7.96
N CYS A 21 2.68 19.48 6.72
CA CYS A 21 3.47 20.57 6.15
C CYS A 21 2.70 21.90 6.17
N SER A 22 1.44 21.89 5.71
CA SER A 22 0.59 23.10 5.70
C SER A 22 0.25 23.68 7.09
N LYS A 23 0.53 22.92 8.16
CA LYS A 23 0.25 23.27 9.55
C LYS A 23 1.52 23.50 10.38
N ASP A 24 2.69 23.48 9.75
CA ASP A 24 4.00 23.54 10.42
C ASP A 24 4.17 22.41 11.45
N LEU A 25 3.62 21.22 11.18
CA LEU A 25 3.64 20.03 12.04
C LEU A 25 4.49 18.89 11.46
N LEU A 26 5.34 19.17 10.46
CA LEU A 26 6.12 18.14 9.77
C LEU A 26 7.33 17.66 10.60
N ASP A 27 8.01 18.56 11.29
CA ASP A 27 9.25 18.24 12.01
C ASP A 27 9.13 17.07 12.99
N PRO A 28 8.06 16.94 13.81
CA PRO A 28 7.93 15.82 14.75
C PRO A 28 7.87 14.43 14.11
N ILE A 29 7.50 14.31 12.82
CA ILE A 29 7.52 13.02 12.12
C ILE A 29 8.85 12.74 11.42
N LEU A 30 9.69 13.77 11.24
CA LEU A 30 11.02 13.67 10.62
C LEU A 30 12.12 13.43 11.64
N TYR A 31 12.03 14.08 12.81
CA TYR A 31 13.04 14.02 13.84
C TYR A 31 12.54 13.23 15.06
N LYS A 32 13.25 12.15 15.40
CA LYS A 32 12.97 11.36 16.59
C LYS A 32 13.15 12.16 17.88
N GLU A 33 14.19 12.99 17.91
CA GLU A 33 14.59 13.80 19.05
C GLU A 33 14.40 15.29 18.74
N ARG A 34 14.24 16.08 19.79
CA ARG A 34 14.13 17.54 19.68
C ARG A 34 15.43 18.13 19.10
N PRO A 35 15.35 18.96 18.04
CA PRO A 35 16.52 19.67 17.52
C PRO A 35 17.17 20.62 18.54
N ILE A 36 18.48 20.80 18.44
CA ILE A 36 19.25 21.70 19.30
C ILE A 36 18.77 23.14 19.07
N GLY A 37 18.48 23.88 20.15
CA GLY A 37 18.02 25.27 20.09
C GLY A 37 16.50 25.45 20.04
N VAL A 38 15.73 24.36 19.93
CA VAL A 38 14.26 24.42 20.03
C VAL A 38 13.84 24.34 21.49
N ASP A 39 12.87 25.15 21.92
CA ASP A 39 12.31 25.08 23.27
C ASP A 39 11.63 23.71 23.53
N GLU A 40 11.86 23.13 24.72
CA GLU A 40 11.36 21.79 25.07
C GLU A 40 9.83 21.76 25.14
N LYS A 41 9.22 22.80 25.71
CA LYS A 41 7.77 22.90 25.84
C LYS A 41 7.11 23.13 24.48
N ALA A 42 7.71 23.95 23.63
CA ALA A 42 7.29 24.15 22.25
C ALA A 42 7.36 22.82 21.47
N TRP A 43 8.47 22.10 21.56
CA TRP A 43 8.63 20.79 20.91
C TRP A 43 7.60 19.77 21.39
N THR A 44 7.38 19.67 22.71
CA THR A 44 6.38 18.77 23.30
C THR A 44 4.97 19.08 22.79
N THR A 45 4.66 20.36 22.65
CA THR A 45 3.38 20.82 22.10
C THR A 45 3.25 20.46 20.62
N LEU A 46 4.32 20.66 19.83
CA LEU A 46 4.37 20.34 18.42
C LEU A 46 4.17 18.84 18.17
N ASN A 47 4.92 18.01 18.90
CA ASN A 47 4.81 16.56 18.89
C ASN A 47 3.37 16.10 19.22
N ARG A 48 2.75 16.66 20.26
CA ARG A 48 1.37 16.31 20.62
C ARG A 48 0.35 16.71 19.55
N LYS A 49 0.54 17.87 18.90
CA LYS A 49 -0.32 18.32 17.79
C LYS A 49 -0.18 17.43 16.56
N ALA A 50 1.03 17.01 16.21
CA ALA A 50 1.27 16.07 15.12
C ALA A 50 0.59 14.71 15.38
N ILE A 51 0.76 14.16 16.59
CA ILE A 51 0.08 12.92 17.02
C ILE A 51 -1.44 13.04 16.89
N ALA A 52 -2.02 14.11 17.42
CA ALA A 52 -3.47 14.32 17.37
C ALA A 52 -3.97 14.43 15.92
N SER A 53 -3.21 15.12 15.07
CA SER A 53 -3.52 15.28 13.64
C SER A 53 -3.51 13.94 12.91
N ILE A 54 -2.47 13.12 13.10
CA ILE A 54 -2.39 11.79 12.48
C ILE A 54 -3.56 10.91 12.95
N ARG A 55 -3.84 10.89 14.26
CA ARG A 55 -4.93 10.09 14.85
C ARG A 55 -6.31 10.45 14.32
N GLN A 56 -6.53 11.71 13.95
CA GLN A 56 -7.80 12.16 13.37
C GLN A 56 -8.10 11.49 12.01
N TYR A 57 -7.06 11.05 11.31
CA TYR A 57 -7.17 10.53 9.95
C TYR A 57 -6.82 9.05 9.83
N VAL A 58 -6.75 8.31 10.94
CA VAL A 58 -6.66 6.83 10.91
C VAL A 58 -7.98 6.19 11.30
N SER A 59 -8.26 5.00 10.78
CA SER A 59 -9.49 4.29 11.14
C SER A 59 -9.40 3.72 12.55
N LEU A 60 -10.56 3.38 13.15
CA LEU A 60 -10.60 2.87 14.53
C LEU A 60 -9.76 1.61 14.72
N SER A 61 -9.75 0.71 13.73
CA SER A 61 -8.95 -0.52 13.74
C SER A 61 -7.45 -0.26 13.67
N VAL A 62 -7.01 0.89 13.13
CA VAL A 62 -5.61 1.30 13.11
C VAL A 62 -5.25 2.05 14.38
N LEU A 63 -6.17 2.88 14.88
CA LEU A 63 -6.00 3.69 16.08
C LEU A 63 -5.62 2.85 17.30
N GLN A 64 -6.24 1.68 17.48
CA GLN A 64 -5.91 0.76 18.57
C GLN A 64 -4.44 0.34 18.60
N HIS A 65 -3.76 0.30 17.43
CA HIS A 65 -2.35 -0.06 17.35
C HIS A 65 -1.41 1.09 17.69
N VAL A 66 -1.86 2.34 17.58
CA VAL A 66 -1.03 3.55 17.80
C VAL A 66 -1.50 4.42 18.98
N ALA A 67 -2.50 3.96 19.74
CA ALA A 67 -3.11 4.71 20.83
C ALA A 67 -2.13 5.07 21.97
N ASN A 68 -1.15 4.21 22.23
CA ASN A 68 -0.18 4.38 23.32
C ASN A 68 1.09 5.15 22.90
N GLU A 69 1.23 5.47 21.62
CA GLU A 69 2.41 6.19 21.13
C GLU A 69 2.38 7.65 21.62
N THR A 70 3.51 8.09 22.20
CA THR A 70 3.69 9.44 22.75
C THR A 70 4.67 10.28 21.92
N ASN A 71 5.31 9.68 20.92
CA ASN A 71 6.24 10.33 20.00
C ASN A 71 5.69 10.20 18.56
N ALA A 72 5.61 11.32 17.84
CA ALA A 72 5.06 11.40 16.50
C ALA A 72 5.90 10.64 15.48
N PHE A 73 7.23 10.69 15.59
CA PHE A 73 8.16 9.94 14.74
C PHE A 73 7.96 8.43 14.92
N GLU A 74 7.92 7.94 16.16
CA GLU A 74 7.72 6.51 16.42
C GLU A 74 6.35 6.03 15.94
N MET A 75 5.29 6.84 16.15
CA MET A 75 3.96 6.58 15.60
C MET A 75 3.99 6.48 14.06
N TRP A 76 4.65 7.43 13.39
CA TRP A 76 4.76 7.47 11.94
C TRP A 76 5.50 6.24 11.40
N LYS A 77 6.64 5.89 12.00
CA LYS A 77 7.44 4.72 11.63
C LYS A 77 6.69 3.40 11.85
N LYS A 78 5.88 3.32 12.91
CA LYS A 78 5.03 2.15 13.17
C LYS A 78 3.98 1.98 12.08
N LEU A 79 3.32 3.08 11.68
CA LEU A 79 2.37 3.06 10.56
C LEU A 79 3.07 2.65 9.26
N GLU A 80 4.21 3.25 8.92
CA GLU A 80 5.03 2.83 7.77
C GLU A 80 5.28 1.32 7.76
N SER A 81 5.77 0.78 8.88
CA SER A 81 6.09 -0.64 8.99
C SER A 81 4.87 -1.56 8.85
N MET A 82 3.71 -1.18 9.42
CA MET A 82 2.48 -1.98 9.33
C MET A 82 2.02 -2.14 7.87
N TYR A 83 2.10 -1.07 7.08
CA TYR A 83 1.57 -1.07 5.72
C TYR A 83 2.59 -1.54 4.68
N GLU A 84 3.89 -1.34 4.90
CA GLU A 84 4.95 -1.98 4.11
C GLU A 84 4.91 -3.50 4.25
N ARG A 85 4.73 -4.02 5.47
CA ARG A 85 4.56 -5.47 5.70
C ARG A 85 3.29 -6.02 5.07
N ASN A 86 2.17 -5.30 5.16
CA ASN A 86 0.93 -5.74 4.51
C ASN A 86 1.07 -5.80 2.98
N ASN A 87 1.79 -4.86 2.37
CA ASN A 87 2.11 -4.91 0.94
C ASN A 87 2.97 -6.16 0.61
N ALA A 88 4.01 -6.43 1.39
CA ALA A 88 4.88 -7.59 1.18
C ALA A 88 4.15 -8.93 1.41
N MET A 89 3.35 -9.05 2.48
CA MET A 89 2.53 -10.24 2.75
C MET A 89 1.43 -10.42 1.71
N GLY A 90 0.80 -9.33 1.26
CA GLY A 90 -0.16 -9.33 0.16
C GLY A 90 0.46 -9.89 -1.12
N LYS A 91 1.61 -9.34 -1.54
CA LYS A 91 2.40 -9.82 -2.68
C LYS A 91 2.82 -11.29 -2.53
N ALA A 92 3.34 -11.69 -1.37
CA ALA A 92 3.75 -13.08 -1.13
C ALA A 92 2.57 -14.06 -1.11
N SER A 93 1.40 -13.64 -0.60
CA SER A 93 0.17 -14.42 -0.64
C SER A 93 -0.32 -14.60 -2.08
N LEU A 94 -0.23 -13.56 -2.91
CA LEU A 94 -0.54 -13.63 -4.33
C LEU A 94 0.42 -14.55 -5.09
N ILE A 95 1.73 -14.44 -4.86
CA ILE A 95 2.74 -15.37 -5.43
C ILE A 95 2.43 -16.80 -5.02
N ARG A 96 2.09 -17.04 -3.74
CA ARG A 96 1.75 -18.38 -3.26
C ARG A 96 0.45 -18.91 -3.87
N LYS A 97 -0.54 -18.05 -4.14
CA LYS A 97 -1.75 -18.41 -4.89
C LYS A 97 -1.40 -18.71 -6.35
N LEU A 98 -0.58 -17.91 -7.01
CA LEU A 98 -0.13 -18.12 -8.38
C LEU A 98 0.61 -19.45 -8.54
N VAL A 99 1.58 -19.73 -7.67
CA VAL A 99 2.32 -21.01 -7.64
C VAL A 99 1.37 -22.19 -7.40
N LYS A 100 0.32 -22.01 -6.59
CA LYS A 100 -0.71 -23.04 -6.38
C LYS A 100 -1.67 -23.18 -7.56
N LEU A 101 -1.97 -22.10 -8.28
CA LEU A 101 -2.78 -22.09 -9.51
C LEU A 101 -2.03 -22.76 -10.68
N GLN A 102 -0.71 -22.57 -10.75
CA GLN A 102 0.15 -23.27 -11.71
C GLN A 102 0.31 -24.77 -11.40
N TYR A 103 -0.26 -25.28 -10.30
CA TYR A 103 -0.02 -26.64 -9.83
C TYR A 103 -1.30 -27.47 -9.71
N LYS A 104 -1.80 -27.99 -10.84
CA LYS A 104 -1.95 -29.43 -11.17
C LYS A 104 -3.01 -29.71 -12.26
N ASP A 105 -2.69 -30.71 -13.08
CA ASP A 105 -3.60 -31.37 -14.03
C ASP A 105 -4.98 -31.61 -13.43
N GLY A 106 -6.01 -30.99 -14.03
CA GLY A 106 -7.38 -31.48 -13.97
C GLY A 106 -8.46 -30.60 -13.34
N ASP A 107 -8.16 -29.49 -12.65
CA ASP A 107 -9.21 -28.73 -11.94
C ASP A 107 -9.39 -27.26 -12.38
N SER A 108 -10.66 -26.86 -12.47
CA SER A 108 -11.15 -25.57 -12.97
C SER A 108 -10.90 -24.41 -11.99
N ILE A 109 -10.33 -23.33 -12.51
CA ILE A 109 -10.02 -22.09 -11.78
C ILE A 109 -11.20 -21.11 -11.86
N VAL A 110 -11.81 -20.78 -10.71
CA VAL A 110 -12.60 -19.54 -10.58
C VAL A 110 -12.19 -18.86 -9.27
N VAL A 111 -11.39 -17.80 -9.33
CA VAL A 111 -11.31 -16.83 -8.22
C VAL A 111 -11.05 -15.42 -8.75
N HIS A 112 -11.99 -14.52 -8.43
CA HIS A 112 -11.89 -13.07 -8.61
C HIS A 112 -10.90 -12.43 -7.61
N THR A 113 -10.10 -11.43 -8.03
CA THR A 113 -9.68 -10.26 -7.22
C THR A 113 -8.79 -9.28 -8.00
N ASN A 114 -9.09 -7.96 -7.89
CA ASN A 114 -8.57 -6.80 -8.65
C ASN A 114 -7.14 -6.35 -8.31
N GLU A 115 -6.36 -6.14 -9.39
CA GLU A 115 -5.31 -5.14 -9.65
C GLU A 115 -5.01 -5.32 -11.17
N ASP A 116 -5.64 -4.53 -12.04
CA ASP A 116 -5.93 -4.85 -13.46
C ASP A 116 -4.75 -5.38 -14.29
N GLU A 117 -3.54 -4.90 -14.02
CA GLU A 117 -2.33 -5.37 -14.69
C GLU A 117 -1.86 -6.72 -14.15
N LEU A 118 -1.83 -6.88 -12.82
CA LEU A 118 -1.49 -8.14 -12.19
C LEU A 118 -2.55 -9.21 -12.48
N GLN A 119 -3.83 -8.84 -12.56
CA GLN A 119 -4.89 -9.73 -13.05
C GLN A 119 -4.65 -10.19 -14.48
N ALA A 120 -4.32 -9.27 -15.38
CA ALA A 120 -4.05 -9.60 -16.78
C ALA A 120 -2.85 -10.54 -16.91
N LEU A 121 -1.77 -10.27 -16.18
CA LEU A 121 -0.57 -11.12 -16.14
C LEU A 121 -0.84 -12.48 -15.47
N LEU A 122 -1.65 -12.53 -14.41
CA LEU A 122 -2.08 -13.78 -13.76
C LEU A 122 -2.95 -14.63 -14.69
N LEU A 123 -3.87 -14.03 -15.44
CA LEU A 123 -4.69 -14.73 -16.42
C LEU A 123 -3.84 -15.29 -17.56
N LEU A 124 -2.96 -14.46 -18.14
CA LEU A 124 -2.05 -14.88 -19.21
C LEU A 124 -1.05 -15.96 -18.78
N SER A 125 -0.65 -15.99 -17.51
CA SER A 125 0.22 -17.06 -16.99
C SER A 125 -0.53 -18.32 -16.55
N SER A 126 -1.87 -18.31 -16.63
CA SER A 126 -2.74 -19.45 -16.32
C SER A 126 -3.34 -20.14 -17.55
N VAL A 127 -3.16 -19.57 -18.75
CA VAL A 127 -3.59 -20.25 -19.98
C VAL A 127 -2.66 -21.42 -20.32
N PRO A 128 -3.16 -22.49 -20.96
CA PRO A 128 -2.32 -23.61 -21.38
C PRO A 128 -1.25 -23.19 -22.39
N ASP A 129 -0.12 -23.90 -22.43
CA ASP A 129 1.00 -23.65 -23.36
C ASP A 129 0.56 -23.58 -24.85
N SER A 130 -0.56 -24.22 -25.22
CA SER A 130 -1.14 -24.13 -26.57
C SER A 130 -1.63 -22.72 -26.95
N TRP A 131 -1.72 -21.80 -25.97
CA TRP A 131 -2.14 -20.41 -26.14
C TRP A 131 -0.96 -19.43 -26.12
N ASP A 132 0.29 -19.90 -26.13
CA ASP A 132 1.50 -19.06 -26.10
C ASP A 132 1.54 -18.01 -27.22
N THR A 133 1.03 -18.34 -28.40
CA THR A 133 0.97 -17.39 -29.54
C THR A 133 0.02 -16.21 -29.24
N LEU A 134 -1.07 -16.46 -28.51
CA LEU A 134 -2.01 -15.43 -28.07
C LEU A 134 -1.40 -14.59 -26.95
N VAL A 135 -0.69 -15.21 -26.00
CA VAL A 135 0.01 -14.51 -24.92
C VAL A 135 1.08 -13.56 -25.48
N VAL A 136 1.88 -14.00 -26.44
CA VAL A 136 2.90 -13.17 -27.10
C VAL A 136 2.27 -12.01 -27.87
N SER A 137 1.17 -12.27 -28.59
CA SER A 137 0.48 -11.24 -29.38
C SER A 137 -0.14 -10.15 -28.49
N LEU A 138 -0.76 -10.55 -27.38
CA LEU A 138 -1.32 -9.62 -26.39
C LEU A 138 -0.21 -8.82 -25.69
N SER A 139 0.90 -9.47 -25.34
CA SER A 139 2.06 -8.82 -24.70
C SER A 139 2.71 -7.77 -25.61
N ASN A 140 2.82 -8.05 -26.91
CA ASN A 140 3.37 -7.10 -27.88
C ASN A 140 2.40 -5.94 -28.20
N SER A 141 1.13 -6.09 -27.88
CA SER A 141 0.10 -5.07 -28.09
C SER A 141 -0.05 -4.12 -26.89
N ALA A 142 0.62 -4.41 -25.77
CA ALA A 142 0.54 -3.61 -24.54
C ALA A 142 1.26 -2.26 -24.69
N PRO A 143 0.57 -1.12 -24.49
CA PRO A 143 1.20 0.19 -24.56
C PRO A 143 2.20 0.36 -23.41
N ASP A 144 3.43 0.73 -23.75
CA ASP A 144 4.57 0.87 -22.82
C ASP A 144 4.89 -0.38 -21.98
N GLY A 145 4.43 -1.56 -22.42
CA GLY A 145 4.60 -2.83 -21.69
C GLY A 145 3.60 -3.04 -20.54
N ASN A 146 2.65 -2.13 -20.33
CA ASN A 146 1.64 -2.24 -19.28
C ASN A 146 0.40 -2.98 -19.80
N MET A 147 0.17 -4.18 -19.26
CA MET A 147 -0.97 -5.02 -19.64
C MET A 147 -2.23 -4.59 -18.88
N THR A 148 -3.41 -4.60 -19.52
CA THR A 148 -4.69 -4.28 -18.85
C THR A 148 -5.74 -5.37 -19.05
N MET A 149 -6.69 -5.46 -18.11
CA MET A 149 -7.77 -6.45 -18.18
C MET A 149 -8.76 -6.19 -19.32
N GLU A 150 -8.83 -4.96 -19.85
CA GLU A 150 -9.63 -4.65 -21.04
C GLU A 150 -9.06 -5.31 -22.29
N MET A 151 -7.72 -5.32 -22.43
CA MET A 151 -7.05 -5.99 -23.55
C MET A 151 -7.25 -7.50 -23.52
N VAL A 152 -7.21 -8.12 -22.33
CA VAL A 152 -7.43 -9.56 -22.16
C VAL A 152 -8.90 -9.95 -22.40
N LYS A 153 -9.87 -9.05 -22.14
CA LYS A 153 -11.30 -9.27 -22.41
C LYS A 153 -11.71 -9.04 -23.88
N ALA A 154 -10.90 -8.31 -24.65
CA ALA A 154 -11.21 -7.92 -26.03
C ALA A 154 -10.69 -8.92 -27.09
N SER A 155 -9.80 -9.83 -26.69
CA SER A 155 -9.32 -10.99 -27.47
C SER A 155 -10.20 -12.21 -27.33
#